data_AF-A0A3S4KDB2-F1
#
_entry.id   AF-A0A3S4KDB2-F1
#
_cell.length_a   1.000
_cell.length_b   1.000
_cell.length_c   1.000
_cell.angle_alpha   90.00
_cell.angle_beta   90.00
_cell.angle_gamma   90.00
#
_symmetry.space_group_name_H-M   'P 1'
#
loop_
_entity.id
_entity.type
_entity.pdbx_description
1 polymer ?
#
loop_
_entity_poly.entity_id
_entity_poly.type
_entity_poly.pdbx_seq_one_letter_code
_entity_poly.pdbx_strand_id
1 'polypeptide(L)'
;MSRNAKARLLLDAGARLTVNALAFIPQFTAWADAGMLTLIEGPFDESLLDTCWLAIAATDDDALNQRVSEAAEARRIFCNVVDAPKAASFIMPSIIDRSPLMVAVSSGGTSPVLARLLREKLESLLPLHLGQVAKYAGQLRGR
;
A
#
# COMPACT_ATOMS: atom_id res chain seq x y z
N MET A 1 -3.59 -9.67 -2.01
CA MET A 1 -2.35 -9.22 -1.34
C MET A 1 -2.64 -9.23 0.15
N SER A 2 -1.76 -9.79 1.01
CA SER A 2 -2.06 -9.89 2.45
C SER A 2 -1.99 -8.53 3.16
N ARG A 3 -2.66 -8.40 4.32
CA ARG A 3 -2.60 -7.21 5.21
C ARG A 3 -1.16 -6.77 5.49
N ASN A 4 -0.31 -7.74 5.81
CA ASN A 4 1.12 -7.56 6.07
C ASN A 4 1.85 -6.96 4.85
N ALA A 5 1.58 -7.47 3.64
CA ALA A 5 2.21 -6.96 2.42
C ALA A 5 1.83 -5.50 2.12
N LYS A 6 0.63 -5.04 2.48
CA LYS A 6 0.22 -3.63 2.35
C LYS A 6 0.95 -2.73 3.34
N ALA A 7 1.01 -3.15 4.62
CA ALA A 7 1.74 -2.41 5.64
C ALA A 7 3.23 -2.28 5.26
N ARG A 8 3.84 -3.39 4.82
CA ARG A 8 5.24 -3.38 4.38
C ARG A 8 5.49 -2.40 3.24
N LEU A 9 4.61 -2.39 2.23
CA LEU A 9 4.72 -1.48 1.09
C LEU A 9 4.66 0.00 1.50
N LEU A 10 3.79 0.34 2.45
CA LEU A 10 3.69 1.70 2.98
C LEU A 10 4.93 2.09 3.80
N LEU A 11 5.47 1.16 4.59
CA LEU A 11 6.71 1.37 5.35
C LEU A 11 7.91 1.59 4.41
N ASP A 12 8.05 0.76 3.39
CA ASP A 12 9.15 0.90 2.40
C ASP A 12 9.03 2.22 1.62
N ALA A 13 7.82 2.77 1.46
CA ALA A 13 7.57 4.10 0.88
C ALA A 13 7.80 5.27 1.87
N GLY A 14 8.15 5.00 3.13
CA GLY A 14 8.41 6.03 4.15
C GLY A 14 7.15 6.62 4.80
N ALA A 15 6.01 5.92 4.74
CA ALA A 15 4.78 6.39 5.39
C ALA A 15 4.90 6.37 6.92
N ARG A 16 4.37 7.40 7.58
CA ARG A 16 4.09 7.36 9.03
C ARG A 16 2.84 6.51 9.26
N LEU A 17 3.03 5.22 9.51
CA LEU A 17 1.96 4.23 9.50
C LEU A 17 1.31 4.06 10.88
N THR A 18 -0.02 4.09 10.90
CA THR A 18 -0.85 3.64 12.03
C THR A 18 -1.70 2.46 11.59
N VAL A 19 -1.77 1.41 12.42
CA VAL A 19 -2.59 0.22 12.16
C VAL A 19 -3.57 0.03 13.32
N ASN A 20 -4.86 0.06 13.01
CA ASN A 20 -5.93 -0.21 13.97
C ASN A 20 -6.57 -1.58 13.67
N ALA A 21 -6.70 -2.40 14.72
CA ALA A 21 -7.34 -3.72 14.62
C ALA A 21 -7.74 -4.23 16.02
N LEU A 22 -8.64 -5.22 16.07
CA LEU A 22 -9.01 -5.90 17.32
C LEU A 22 -7.91 -6.82 17.87
N ALA A 23 -7.00 -7.27 17.01
CA ALA A 23 -5.86 -8.10 17.37
C ALA A 23 -4.77 -7.99 16.30
N PHE A 24 -3.52 -8.24 16.68
CA PHE A 24 -2.36 -8.14 15.80
C PHE A 24 -1.58 -9.45 15.73
N ILE A 25 -1.06 -9.77 14.54
CA ILE A 25 -0.09 -10.86 14.37
C ILE A 25 1.31 -10.42 14.85
N PRO A 26 2.20 -11.36 15.23
CA PRO A 26 3.53 -11.03 15.80
C PRO A 26 4.41 -10.10 14.94
N GLN A 27 4.20 -10.06 13.62
CA GLN A 27 4.94 -9.16 12.75
C GLN A 27 4.65 -7.68 13.04
N PHE A 28 3.40 -7.33 13.35
CA PHE A 28 3.00 -5.94 13.62
C PHE A 28 3.55 -5.46 14.95
N THR A 29 3.53 -6.30 15.98
CA THR A 29 4.17 -5.99 17.26
C THR A 29 5.66 -5.80 17.10
N ALA A 30 6.35 -6.68 16.36
CA ALA A 30 7.78 -6.52 16.09
C ALA A 30 8.11 -5.19 15.37
N TRP A 31 7.26 -4.75 14.44
CA TRP A 31 7.43 -3.44 13.77
C TRP A 31 7.15 -2.26 14.71
N ALA A 32 6.16 -2.39 15.59
CA ALA A 32 5.87 -1.37 16.60
C ALA A 32 7.02 -1.22 17.60
N ASP A 33 7.56 -2.34 18.08
CA ASP A 33 8.71 -2.38 19.01
C ASP A 33 9.98 -1.78 18.38
N ALA A 34 10.14 -1.96 17.07
CA ALA A 34 11.21 -1.31 16.29
C ALA A 34 10.94 0.17 15.97
N GLY A 35 9.82 0.75 16.44
CA GLY A 35 9.44 2.14 16.20
C GLY A 35 9.04 2.46 14.75
N MET A 36 8.70 1.44 13.96
CA MET A 36 8.38 1.62 12.54
C MET A 36 6.93 2.06 12.29
N LEU A 37 6.02 1.76 13.21
CA LEU A 37 4.59 2.06 13.10
C LEU A 37 3.95 2.22 14.47
N THR A 38 2.72 2.74 14.50
CA THR A 38 1.88 2.82 15.69
C THR A 38 0.74 1.80 15.61
N LEU A 39 0.52 1.03 16.67
CA LEU A 39 -0.62 0.13 16.80
C LEU A 39 -1.70 0.75 17.68
N ILE A 40 -2.96 0.59 17.28
CA ILE A 40 -4.13 0.97 18.07
C ILE A 40 -5.03 -0.25 18.17
N GLU A 41 -4.99 -0.93 19.31
CA GLU A 41 -5.84 -2.10 19.56
C GLU A 41 -7.26 -1.65 19.92
N GLY A 42 -8.26 -2.17 19.22
CA GLY A 42 -9.65 -1.85 19.47
C GLY A 42 -10.48 -1.71 18.19
N PRO A 43 -11.79 -1.41 18.34
CA PRO A 43 -12.66 -1.16 17.20
C PRO A 43 -12.21 0.08 16.43
N PHE A 44 -12.62 0.17 15.17
CA PHE A 44 -12.37 1.33 14.34
C PHE A 44 -13.03 2.59 14.91
N ASP A 45 -12.22 3.62 15.09
CA ASP A 45 -12.64 4.99 15.39
C ASP A 45 -12.34 5.87 14.16
N GLU A 46 -13.34 6.60 13.69
CA GLU A 46 -13.21 7.49 12.54
C GLU A 46 -12.26 8.65 12.78
N SER A 47 -12.04 9.05 14.05
CA SER A 47 -11.11 10.12 14.40
C SER A 47 -9.66 9.80 14.01
N LEU A 48 -9.34 8.51 13.84
CA LEU A 48 -8.03 8.06 13.33
C LEU A 48 -7.75 8.54 11.91
N LEU A 49 -8.79 8.90 11.14
CA LEU A 49 -8.64 9.40 9.78
C LEU A 49 -8.35 10.90 9.72
N ASP A 50 -8.53 11.66 10.81
CA ASP A 50 -8.52 13.13 10.77
C ASP A 50 -7.18 13.73 10.32
N THR A 51 -6.08 12.99 10.42
CA THR A 51 -4.74 13.40 9.97
C THR A 51 -4.13 12.50 8.90
N CYS A 52 -4.96 11.66 8.26
CA CYS A 52 -4.52 10.68 7.27
C CYS A 52 -4.56 11.23 5.84
N TRP A 53 -3.60 10.79 5.02
CA TRP A 53 -3.57 11.06 3.57
C TRP A 53 -4.15 9.90 2.75
N LEU A 54 -4.04 8.69 3.30
CA LEU A 54 -4.40 7.44 2.63
C LEU A 54 -4.90 6.44 3.66
N ALA A 55 -5.97 5.73 3.33
CA ALA A 55 -6.57 4.68 4.15
C ALA A 55 -6.57 3.34 3.39
N ILE A 56 -6.43 2.23 4.13
CA ILE A 56 -6.62 0.89 3.58
C ILE A 56 -7.54 0.11 4.51
N ALA A 57 -8.74 -0.20 4.03
CA ALA A 57 -9.68 -1.09 4.68
C ALA A 57 -9.33 -2.54 4.31
N ALA A 58 -8.81 -3.27 5.29
CA ALA A 58 -8.30 -4.63 5.09
C ALA A 58 -8.78 -5.57 6.19
N THR A 59 -10.07 -5.59 6.51
CA THR A 59 -10.66 -6.50 7.51
C THR A 59 -11.47 -7.60 6.82
N ASP A 60 -11.84 -8.65 7.57
CA ASP A 60 -12.74 -9.71 7.09
C ASP A 60 -14.23 -9.33 7.25
N ASP A 61 -14.52 -8.09 7.71
CA ASP A 61 -15.86 -7.55 7.90
C ASP A 61 -16.16 -6.49 6.81
N ASP A 62 -17.03 -6.86 5.87
CA ASP A 62 -17.42 -5.99 4.76
C ASP A 62 -18.14 -4.72 5.22
N ALA A 63 -18.95 -4.79 6.28
CA ALA A 63 -19.66 -3.63 6.81
C ALA A 63 -18.68 -2.65 7.45
N LEU A 64 -17.67 -3.16 8.16
CA LEU A 64 -16.59 -2.33 8.68
C LEU A 64 -15.74 -1.72 7.55
N ASN A 65 -15.39 -2.51 6.54
CA ASN A 65 -14.64 -2.03 5.38
C ASN A 65 -15.38 -0.90 4.64
N GLN A 66 -16.70 -1.03 4.49
CA GLN A 66 -17.56 -0.01 3.92
C GLN A 66 -17.59 1.27 4.76
N ARG A 67 -17.73 1.14 6.09
CA ARG A 67 -17.68 2.29 7.02
C ARG A 67 -16.35 3.05 6.93
N VAL A 68 -15.23 2.34 6.86
CA VAL A 68 -13.90 2.96 6.67
C VAL A 68 -13.84 3.71 5.34
N SER A 69 -14.36 3.14 4.26
CA SER A 69 -14.40 3.79 2.94
C SER A 69 -15.23 5.06 2.94
N GLU A 70 -16.44 5.02 3.50
CA GLU A 70 -17.33 6.18 3.62
C GLU A 70 -16.73 7.28 4.48
N ALA A 71 -16.15 6.94 5.63
CA ALA A 71 -15.49 7.89 6.52
C ALA A 71 -14.28 8.57 5.88
N ALA A 72 -13.52 7.82 5.06
CA ALA A 72 -12.39 8.36 4.29
C ALA A 72 -12.88 9.27 3.15
N GLU A 73 -13.91 8.86 2.40
CA GLU A 73 -14.49 9.63 1.30
C GLU A 73 -15.05 10.97 1.79
N ALA A 74 -15.76 10.98 2.92
CA ALA A 74 -16.27 12.20 3.56
C ALA A 74 -15.16 13.22 3.89
N ARG A 75 -13.92 12.74 4.12
CA ARG A 75 -12.73 13.55 4.41
C ARG A 75 -11.86 13.81 3.17
N ARG A 76 -12.23 13.29 1.99
CA ARG A 76 -11.45 13.31 0.73
C ARG A 76 -10.10 12.59 0.86
N ILE A 77 -10.07 11.50 1.61
CA ILE A 77 -8.91 10.65 1.81
C ILE A 77 -8.99 9.49 0.81
N PHE A 78 -7.90 9.23 0.08
CA PHE A 78 -7.84 8.06 -0.80
C PHE A 78 -7.93 6.77 0.01
N CYS A 79 -8.94 5.95 -0.28
CA CYS A 79 -9.19 4.70 0.41
C CYS A 79 -9.10 3.50 -0.55
N ASN A 80 -8.32 2.50 -0.16
CA ASN A 80 -8.33 1.20 -0.81
C ASN A 80 -9.07 0.19 0.07
N VAL A 81 -10.15 -0.37 -0.45
CA VAL A 81 -10.83 -1.51 0.14
C VAL A 81 -10.26 -2.78 -0.47
N VAL A 82 -9.67 -3.65 0.36
CA VAL A 82 -9.12 -4.92 -0.07
C VAL A 82 -10.25 -5.81 -0.61
N ASP A 83 -10.02 -6.46 -1.74
CA ASP A 83 -10.96 -7.34 -2.44
C ASP A 83 -12.28 -6.70 -2.94
N ALA A 84 -12.52 -5.41 -2.67
CA ALA A 84 -13.66 -4.64 -3.18
C ALA A 84 -13.23 -3.38 -3.97
N PRO A 85 -12.61 -3.52 -5.16
CA PRO A 85 -12.06 -2.40 -5.92
C PRO A 85 -13.10 -1.36 -6.36
N LYS A 86 -14.39 -1.73 -6.45
CA LYS A 86 -15.48 -0.80 -6.78
C LYS A 86 -15.89 0.11 -5.62
N ALA A 87 -15.60 -0.31 -4.38
CA ALA A 87 -15.87 0.47 -3.17
C ALA A 87 -14.67 1.33 -2.75
N ALA A 88 -13.60 1.32 -3.54
CA ALA A 88 -12.35 2.01 -3.27
C ALA A 88 -12.19 3.25 -4.17
N SER A 89 -11.65 4.34 -3.62
CA SER A 89 -11.27 5.53 -4.41
C SER A 89 -9.88 5.39 -5.07
N PHE A 90 -9.10 4.37 -4.68
CA PHE A 90 -7.93 3.95 -5.45
C PHE A 90 -7.69 2.43 -5.43
N ILE A 91 -6.99 1.95 -6.45
CA ILE A 91 -6.60 0.54 -6.59
C ILE A 91 -5.10 0.44 -6.39
N MET A 92 -4.67 -0.44 -5.48
CA MET A 92 -3.25 -0.74 -5.33
C MET A 92 -2.76 -1.55 -6.54
N PRO A 93 -1.81 -1.05 -7.34
CA PRO A 93 -1.30 -1.75 -8.51
C PRO A 93 -0.31 -2.86 -8.14
N SER A 94 0.01 -3.70 -9.11
CA SER A 94 1.22 -4.54 -9.08
C SER A 94 2.44 -3.64 -9.30
N ILE A 95 3.39 -3.62 -8.36
CA ILE A 95 4.56 -2.76 -8.42
C ILE A 95 5.82 -3.60 -8.68
N ILE A 96 6.67 -3.12 -9.58
CA ILE A 96 8.05 -3.58 -9.77
C ILE A 96 8.95 -2.43 -9.36
N ASP A 97 9.76 -2.68 -8.34
CA ASP A 97 10.67 -1.69 -7.80
C ASP A 97 12.11 -1.95 -8.31
N ARG A 98 12.67 -0.95 -9.00
CA ARG A 98 14.07 -0.82 -9.41
C ARG A 98 14.56 0.60 -9.08
N SER A 99 14.22 1.07 -7.87
CA SER A 99 14.38 2.45 -7.43
C SER A 99 15.72 3.09 -7.85
N PRO A 100 15.69 4.27 -8.47
CA PRO A 100 14.55 5.19 -8.57
C PRO A 100 13.59 4.90 -9.74
N LEU A 101 13.82 3.87 -10.56
CA LEU A 101 12.86 3.47 -11.59
C LEU A 101 11.80 2.56 -10.97
N MET A 102 10.52 2.91 -11.14
CA MET A 102 9.41 2.05 -10.72
C MET A 102 8.46 1.83 -11.90
N VAL A 103 7.86 0.64 -11.94
CA VAL A 103 6.80 0.30 -12.90
C VAL A 103 5.58 -0.17 -12.11
N ALA A 104 4.42 0.42 -12.40
CA ALA A 104 3.14 0.02 -11.84
C ALA A 104 2.24 -0.55 -12.95
N VAL A 105 1.65 -1.71 -12.69
CA VAL A 105 0.70 -2.38 -13.60
C VAL A 105 -0.63 -2.55 -12.88
N SER A 106 -1.70 -2.02 -13.48
CA SER A 106 -3.07 -2.20 -13.00
C SER A 106 -3.99 -2.51 -14.17
N SER A 107 -4.97 -3.38 -13.91
CA SER A 107 -6.09 -3.65 -14.83
C SER A 107 -7.39 -2.98 -14.36
N GLY A 108 -7.31 -2.00 -13.45
CA GLY A 108 -8.51 -1.39 -12.86
C GLY A 108 -9.36 -2.38 -12.05
N GLY A 109 -8.74 -3.45 -11.54
CA GLY A 109 -9.43 -4.54 -10.85
C GLY A 109 -10.14 -5.55 -11.76
N THR A 110 -10.15 -5.35 -13.09
CA THR A 110 -10.85 -6.24 -14.04
C THR A 110 -10.15 -7.58 -14.25
N SER A 111 -8.82 -7.61 -14.17
CA SER A 111 -8.05 -8.84 -14.35
C SER A 111 -6.77 -8.84 -13.49
N PRO A 112 -6.86 -9.26 -12.22
CA PRO A 112 -5.70 -9.35 -11.33
C PRO A 112 -4.65 -10.35 -11.85
N VAL A 113 -5.11 -11.42 -12.50
CA VAL A 113 -4.23 -12.45 -13.10
C VAL A 113 -3.39 -11.85 -14.22
N LEU A 114 -3.98 -11.06 -15.12
CA LEU A 114 -3.23 -10.39 -16.18
C LEU A 114 -2.20 -9.41 -15.61
N ALA A 115 -2.59 -8.61 -14.63
CA ALA A 115 -1.67 -7.67 -13.96
C ALA A 115 -0.49 -8.41 -13.32
N ARG A 116 -0.71 -9.59 -12.73
CA ARG A 116 0.36 -10.43 -12.16
C ARG A 116 1.28 -11.01 -13.24
N LEU A 117 0.73 -11.53 -14.33
CA LEU A 117 1.53 -12.10 -15.44
C LEU A 117 2.40 -11.05 -16.11
N LEU A 118 1.84 -9.84 -16.35
CA LEU A 118 2.62 -8.71 -16.87
C LEU A 118 3.71 -8.29 -15.90
N ARG A 119 3.40 -8.24 -14.59
CA ARG A 119 4.39 -7.94 -13.56
C ARG A 119 5.57 -8.92 -13.60
N GLU A 120 5.29 -10.22 -13.63
CA GLU A 120 6.30 -11.29 -13.67
C GLU A 120 7.18 -11.19 -14.93
N LYS A 121 6.57 -10.94 -16.09
CA LYS A 121 7.33 -10.75 -17.34
C LYS A 121 8.22 -9.53 -17.28
N LEU A 122 7.69 -8.37 -16.87
CA LEU A 122 8.48 -7.13 -16.77
C LEU A 122 9.59 -7.26 -15.73
N GLU A 123 9.34 -7.94 -14.62
CA GLU A 123 10.34 -8.19 -13.58
C GLU A 123 11.53 -9.01 -14.10
N SER A 124 11.29 -10.00 -14.97
CA SER A 124 12.35 -10.77 -15.65
C SER A 124 13.13 -9.97 -16.70
N LEU A 125 12.51 -8.95 -17.30
CA LEU A 125 13.12 -8.12 -18.34
C LEU A 125 13.93 -6.95 -17.77
N LEU A 126 13.61 -6.50 -16.55
CA LEU A 126 14.26 -5.36 -15.90
C LEU A 126 15.40 -5.83 -14.96
N PRO A 127 16.68 -5.62 -15.34
CA PRO A 127 17.81 -6.02 -14.51
C PRO A 127 17.76 -5.37 -13.12
N LEU A 128 18.24 -6.10 -12.10
CA LEU A 128 18.24 -5.62 -10.72
C LEU A 128 19.06 -4.34 -10.52
N HIS A 129 20.15 -4.17 -11.27
CA HIS A 129 21.07 -3.03 -11.16
C HIS A 129 20.60 -1.78 -11.91
N LEU A 130 19.43 -1.81 -12.58
CA LEU A 130 18.94 -0.69 -13.38
C LEU A 130 18.77 0.59 -12.55
N GLY A 131 18.40 0.46 -11.27
CA GLY A 131 18.33 1.59 -10.34
C GLY A 131 19.67 2.32 -10.16
N GLN A 132 20.81 1.62 -10.20
CA GLN A 132 22.14 2.23 -10.09
C GLN A 132 22.45 3.07 -11.34
N VAL A 133 22.14 2.54 -12.52
CA VAL A 133 22.30 3.24 -13.80
C VAL A 133 21.44 4.51 -13.83
N ALA A 134 20.18 4.41 -13.39
CA ALA A 134 19.27 5.55 -13.31
C ALA A 134 19.79 6.66 -12.36
N LYS A 135 20.33 6.28 -11.19
CA LYS A 135 20.96 7.24 -10.27
C LYS A 135 22.16 7.94 -10.90
N TYR A 136 23.03 7.18 -11.56
CA TYR A 136 24.22 7.71 -12.22
C TYR A 136 23.86 8.67 -13.36
N ALA A 137 22.87 8.31 -14.20
CA ALA A 137 22.38 9.17 -15.26
C ALA A 137 21.84 10.51 -14.72
N GLY A 138 21.19 10.50 -13.55
CA GLY A 138 20.74 11.73 -12.87
C GLY A 138 21.89 12.66 -12.48
N GLN A 139 23.01 12.12 -12.00
CA GLN A 139 24.20 12.90 -11.64
C GLN A 139 24.87 13.57 -12.84
N LEU A 140 24.76 12.95 -14.02
CA LEU A 140 25.33 13.49 -15.26
C LEU A 140 24.52 14.64 -15.86
N ARG A 141 23.25 14.84 -15.48
CA ARG A 141 22.42 15.97 -15.99
C ARG A 141 22.87 17.35 -15.50
N GLY A 142 23.63 17.41 -14.42
CA GLY A 142 24.15 18.66 -13.86
C GLY A 142 25.55 19.06 -14.36
N ARG A 143 26.11 18.30 -15.31
CA ARG A 143 27.36 18.59 -16.02
C ARG A 143 27.06 19.06 -17.44
#